data_AF-G3B7M8-F1
#
_entry.id   AF-G3B7M8-F1
#
_cell.length_a   1.000
_cell.length_b   1.000
_cell.length_c   1.000
_cell.angle_alpha   90.00
_cell.angle_beta   90.00
_cell.angle_gamma   90.00
#
_symmetry.space_group_name_H-M   'P 1'
#
loop_
_entity.id
_entity.type
_entity.pdbx_description
1 polymer ?
#
loop_
_entity_poly.entity_id
_entity_poly.type
_entity_poly.pdbx_seq_one_letter_code
_entity_poly.pdbx_strand_id
1 'polypeptide(L)'
;MDNIRTAIVRVARRVRTLEQLKQRQSRRTDVGTVGGGTPTVPKSRNQMAGLKVTNELLTQAKPFLQDFEKAKFKEFLAPLEMSGLKLLGDKRPFDARKAVNMWQLKRSTSNLVMHQKFTDSQALLEQTLGLLKRLTPPQVLGPKTDAATLQILEEYEREISKFKFEVPRYFFGEVPKVDASMSSDQFEQYIYFLTHSQVLYRGSSKLNGVVNDILLYTHKLDNHEFKSKRSVTTYNHMIKWYGYNKNQSLFARSLLVAMEKDGIEPDIHTINNLLKMVRVTGRIRSVSEPLKLVNKYLRLCGHYKLQANLVTWTRVYQVLTNVYLKEMFLNRVSMEQVPIPREMVYSVMDDYMVGCSGVTELVQFVERELRMPEQVWQEDSKIFNKVNYMAAKCATSAGEIASGAAGRCHDSHTNEHVIRGLRQNQNLSEPDKINAILWVYKGDSPAVIRYVVDSLSRIEFDIDGMHKATNKLVYDFQQLSSYEKTGDVISSMKSHISSFDAVMAKLQYFKRRIEPKDWEIPVQLDGTNTFVVPEKYLRRRHMGVIKAINRSKLVAATSLGERLREREVVARQPRA
;
A
#
# COMPACT_ATOMS: atom_id res chain seq x y z
N MET A 1 -19.59 20.64 7.59
CA MET A 1 -18.43 20.18 6.78
C MET A 1 -18.95 19.20 5.73
N ASP A 2 -19.83 19.68 4.84
CA ASP A 2 -20.79 18.80 4.13
C ASP A 2 -20.53 18.64 2.63
N ASN A 3 -19.41 19.15 2.12
CA ASN A 3 -19.26 19.38 0.68
C ASN A 3 -18.93 18.09 -0.11
N ILE A 4 -17.95 17.29 0.34
CA ILE A 4 -17.65 16.02 -0.34
C ILE A 4 -18.79 15.01 -0.17
N ARG A 5 -19.44 14.99 0.99
CA ARG A 5 -20.59 14.13 1.25
C ARG A 5 -21.68 14.43 0.21
N THR A 6 -22.05 15.69 0.06
CA THR A 6 -23.11 16.13 -0.86
C THR A 6 -22.78 15.88 -2.34
N ALA A 7 -21.53 16.06 -2.77
CA ALA A 7 -21.18 15.76 -4.15
C ALA A 7 -21.12 14.26 -4.44
N ILE A 8 -20.56 13.47 -3.51
CA ILE A 8 -20.57 12.02 -3.68
C ILE A 8 -22.02 11.52 -3.72
N VAL A 9 -22.90 12.04 -2.86
CA VAL A 9 -24.35 11.81 -2.87
C VAL A 9 -24.95 12.06 -4.27
N ARG A 10 -24.61 13.17 -4.94
CA ARG A 10 -25.11 13.50 -6.29
C ARG A 10 -24.60 12.56 -7.39
N VAL A 11 -23.37 12.08 -7.27
CA VAL A 11 -22.75 11.16 -8.24
C VAL A 11 -23.31 9.76 -8.13
N ALA A 12 -23.35 9.30 -6.90
CA ALA A 12 -23.87 8.02 -6.53
C ALA A 12 -25.37 7.95 -6.89
N ARG A 13 -26.03 9.12 -6.92
CA ARG A 13 -27.37 9.30 -7.48
C ARG A 13 -27.59 8.93 -8.97
N ARG A 14 -26.60 8.47 -9.74
CA ARG A 14 -26.81 8.01 -11.14
C ARG A 14 -26.44 6.55 -11.40
N VAL A 15 -25.79 5.86 -10.46
CA VAL A 15 -25.41 4.43 -10.59
C VAL A 15 -26.62 3.47 -10.43
N ARG A 16 -27.86 3.99 -10.26
CA ARG A 16 -29.09 3.31 -9.74
C ARG A 16 -29.53 2.03 -10.45
N THR A 17 -28.99 1.80 -11.61
CA THR A 17 -29.84 1.36 -12.70
C THR A 17 -29.18 0.15 -13.38
N LEU A 18 -27.86 0.10 -13.23
CA LEU A 18 -26.97 -0.97 -13.58
C LEU A 18 -27.20 -2.29 -12.84
N GLU A 19 -27.15 -2.27 -11.51
CA GLU A 19 -26.88 -3.49 -10.76
C GLU A 19 -28.08 -4.46 -10.70
N GLN A 20 -29.30 -3.97 -10.97
CA GLN A 20 -30.55 -4.75 -10.91
C GLN A 20 -30.68 -5.80 -12.04
N LEU A 21 -29.95 -5.64 -13.14
CA LEU A 21 -30.06 -6.53 -14.31
C LEU A 21 -29.05 -7.70 -14.28
N LYS A 22 -27.91 -7.54 -13.59
CA LYS A 22 -26.85 -8.58 -13.50
C LYS A 22 -27.22 -9.72 -12.53
N GLN A 23 -28.03 -9.44 -11.50
CA GLN A 23 -28.54 -10.44 -10.56
C GLN A 23 -29.52 -11.46 -11.17
N ARG A 24 -30.07 -11.20 -12.38
CA ARG A 24 -30.96 -12.15 -13.05
C ARG A 24 -30.25 -13.24 -13.86
N GLN A 25 -28.96 -13.09 -14.17
CA GLN A 25 -28.25 -14.00 -15.09
C GLN A 25 -27.28 -15.00 -14.41
N SER A 26 -26.96 -14.82 -13.12
CA SER A 26 -25.92 -15.63 -12.43
C SER A 26 -26.41 -16.95 -11.79
N ARG A 27 -27.54 -17.53 -12.23
CA ARG A 27 -27.98 -18.87 -11.79
C ARG A 27 -27.77 -19.90 -12.91
N ARG A 28 -26.54 -20.36 -13.11
CA ARG A 28 -26.20 -21.69 -13.67
C ARG A 28 -24.67 -21.85 -13.83
N THR A 29 -24.12 -22.79 -13.04
CA THR A 29 -23.14 -23.86 -13.36
C THR A 29 -22.14 -24.04 -12.22
N ASP A 30 -22.38 -25.04 -11.37
CA ASP A 30 -21.36 -25.66 -10.51
C ASP A 30 -20.74 -26.83 -11.26
N VAL A 31 -19.42 -26.86 -11.37
CA VAL A 31 -18.64 -28.03 -11.82
C VAL A 31 -17.56 -28.31 -10.78
N GLY A 32 -17.56 -29.55 -10.27
CA GLY A 32 -16.74 -30.01 -9.16
C GLY A 32 -15.24 -30.07 -9.45
N THR A 33 -14.44 -29.94 -8.39
CA THR A 33 -12.98 -30.02 -8.44
C THR A 33 -12.50 -31.31 -7.78
N VAL A 34 -11.71 -32.10 -8.54
CA VAL A 34 -11.08 -33.36 -8.12
C VAL A 34 -9.70 -33.07 -7.51
N GLY A 35 -9.37 -33.76 -6.41
CA GLY A 35 -8.12 -33.60 -5.67
C GLY A 35 -6.92 -34.32 -6.29
N GLY A 36 -5.73 -33.70 -6.15
CA GLY A 36 -4.44 -34.28 -6.52
C GLY A 36 -3.41 -34.09 -5.41
N GLY A 37 -2.86 -35.20 -4.91
CA GLY A 37 -1.80 -35.23 -3.90
C GLY A 37 -0.42 -34.94 -4.49
N THR A 38 0.40 -34.20 -3.76
CA THR A 38 1.79 -33.86 -4.14
C THR A 38 2.80 -34.77 -3.43
N PRO A 39 3.84 -35.28 -4.12
CA PRO A 39 4.90 -36.08 -3.52
C PRO A 39 5.96 -35.21 -2.81
N THR A 40 6.46 -35.73 -1.70
CA THR A 40 7.49 -35.15 -0.84
C THR A 40 8.90 -35.38 -1.41
N VAL A 41 9.62 -34.28 -1.68
CA VAL A 41 11.04 -34.30 -2.08
C VAL A 41 11.92 -33.91 -0.88
N PRO A 42 12.97 -34.69 -0.54
CA PRO A 42 13.86 -34.39 0.58
C PRO A 42 14.81 -33.23 0.24
N LYS A 43 14.86 -32.22 1.12
CA LYS A 43 15.75 -31.06 0.97
C LYS A 43 17.13 -31.34 1.58
N SER A 44 18.13 -31.47 0.72
CA SER A 44 19.55 -31.39 1.09
C SER A 44 19.91 -29.98 1.56
N ARG A 45 20.45 -29.89 2.77
CA ARG A 45 20.81 -28.65 3.47
C ARG A 45 22.30 -28.36 3.24
N ASN A 46 22.62 -27.67 2.14
CA ASN A 46 23.98 -27.14 1.94
C ASN A 46 24.23 -25.96 2.90
N GLN A 47 25.07 -26.24 3.92
CA GLN A 47 25.65 -25.26 4.82
C GLN A 47 26.75 -24.47 4.07
N MET A 48 26.42 -23.29 3.55
CA MET A 48 27.47 -22.30 3.25
C MET A 48 27.69 -21.43 4.48
N ALA A 49 28.91 -21.49 5.01
CA ALA A 49 29.40 -20.65 6.08
C ALA A 49 29.29 -19.17 5.68
N GLY A 50 28.25 -18.49 6.16
CA GLY A 50 28.01 -17.09 5.87
C GLY A 50 29.03 -16.20 6.58
N LEU A 51 29.92 -15.58 5.81
CA LEU A 51 30.65 -14.38 6.23
C LEU A 51 29.62 -13.36 6.76
N LYS A 52 29.67 -13.09 8.06
CA LYS A 52 28.82 -12.08 8.70
C LYS A 52 29.28 -10.69 8.22
N VAL A 53 28.61 -10.17 7.21
CA VAL A 53 28.81 -8.79 6.75
C VAL A 53 28.40 -7.83 7.88
N THR A 54 29.34 -7.03 8.38
CA THR A 54 29.06 -6.03 9.42
C THR A 54 28.28 -4.84 8.85
N ASN A 55 27.53 -4.11 9.70
CA ASN A 55 26.80 -2.92 9.28
C ASN A 55 27.71 -1.79 8.77
N GLU A 56 28.97 -1.76 9.20
CA GLU A 56 29.99 -0.83 8.72
C GLU A 56 30.36 -1.13 7.27
N LEU A 57 30.62 -2.39 6.93
CA LEU A 57 30.84 -2.83 5.55
C LEU A 57 29.62 -2.54 4.66
N LEU A 58 28.39 -2.76 5.17
CA LEU A 58 27.17 -2.39 4.43
C LEU A 58 27.06 -0.88 4.18
N THR A 59 27.50 -0.06 5.14
CA THR A 59 27.47 1.41 4.99
C THR A 59 28.52 1.88 3.99
N GLN A 60 29.71 1.29 4.01
CA GLN A 60 30.77 1.55 3.03
C GLN A 60 30.42 1.04 1.62
N ALA A 61 29.71 -0.09 1.51
CA ALA A 61 29.29 -0.66 0.23
C ALA A 61 28.09 0.06 -0.41
N LYS A 62 27.30 0.81 0.37
CA LYS A 62 26.05 1.43 -0.10
C LYS A 62 26.21 2.40 -1.27
N PRO A 63 27.22 3.28 -1.32
CA PRO A 63 27.46 4.15 -2.49
C PRO A 63 27.74 3.34 -3.75
N PHE A 64 28.62 2.33 -3.66
CA PHE A 64 28.96 1.44 -4.77
C PHE A 64 27.74 0.69 -5.32
N LEU A 65 26.82 0.26 -4.44
CA LEU A 65 25.57 -0.38 -4.86
C LEU A 65 24.63 0.58 -5.61
N GLN A 66 24.53 1.83 -5.18
CA GLN A 66 23.70 2.82 -5.88
C GLN A 66 24.27 3.16 -7.26
N ASP A 67 25.58 3.26 -7.37
CA ASP A 67 26.23 3.55 -8.64
C ASP A 67 26.18 2.34 -9.57
N PHE A 68 26.21 1.13 -9.04
CA PHE A 68 25.98 -0.10 -9.79
C PHE A 68 24.57 -0.15 -10.40
N GLU A 69 23.50 0.13 -9.63
CA GLU A 69 22.14 0.17 -10.17
C GLU A 69 21.98 1.25 -11.25
N LYS A 70 22.56 2.43 -11.03
CA LYS A 70 22.57 3.49 -12.04
C LYS A 70 23.36 3.07 -13.28
N ALA A 71 24.48 2.39 -13.13
CA ALA A 71 25.30 1.91 -14.22
C ALA A 71 24.53 0.89 -15.07
N LYS A 72 23.85 -0.07 -14.44
CA LYS A 72 22.97 -1.02 -15.14
C LYS A 72 21.88 -0.35 -15.95
N PHE A 73 21.19 0.65 -15.38
CA PHE A 73 20.18 1.40 -16.13
C PHE A 73 20.77 2.28 -17.22
N LYS A 74 21.96 2.86 -17.01
CA LYS A 74 22.69 3.61 -18.04
C LYS A 74 23.08 2.69 -19.20
N GLU A 75 23.60 1.50 -18.91
CA GLU A 75 23.95 0.49 -19.90
C GLU A 75 22.73 0.06 -20.72
N PHE A 76 21.60 -0.24 -20.04
CA PHE A 76 20.34 -0.57 -20.71
C PHE A 76 19.86 0.54 -21.66
N LEU A 77 20.05 1.80 -21.27
CA LEU A 77 19.61 2.96 -22.05
C LEU A 77 20.64 3.46 -23.07
N ALA A 78 21.87 2.95 -23.05
CA ALA A 78 22.95 3.39 -23.94
C ALA A 78 22.58 3.32 -25.43
N PRO A 79 21.89 2.25 -25.92
CA PRO A 79 21.50 2.16 -27.33
C PRO A 79 20.45 3.19 -27.77
N LEU A 80 19.86 3.96 -26.86
CA LEU A 80 18.91 5.02 -27.23
C LEU A 80 19.61 6.25 -27.83
N GLU A 81 20.92 6.40 -27.62
CA GLU A 81 21.75 7.53 -28.10
C GLU A 81 21.23 8.93 -27.72
N MET A 82 20.34 9.01 -26.73
CA MET A 82 19.77 10.27 -26.29
C MET A 82 20.70 10.94 -25.29
N SER A 83 21.62 11.76 -25.81
CA SER A 83 22.51 12.63 -25.02
C SER A 83 21.76 13.50 -23.99
N GLY A 84 20.47 13.80 -24.24
CA GLY A 84 19.59 14.61 -23.38
C GLY A 84 18.64 13.82 -22.47
N LEU A 85 18.67 12.48 -22.46
CA LEU A 85 18.00 11.73 -21.40
C LEU A 85 18.69 12.19 -20.11
N LYS A 86 18.00 12.95 -19.27
CA LYS A 86 18.50 13.32 -17.93
C LYS A 86 18.71 12.01 -17.17
N LEU A 87 19.85 11.38 -17.39
CA LEU A 87 20.27 10.16 -16.76
C LEU A 87 20.29 10.44 -15.26
N LEU A 88 20.28 9.38 -14.46
CA LEU A 88 20.29 9.45 -12.99
C LEU A 88 21.40 10.35 -12.38
N GLY A 89 22.35 10.88 -13.18
CA GLY A 89 23.43 11.78 -12.80
C GLY A 89 23.18 13.29 -12.97
N ASP A 90 22.44 13.76 -13.99
CA ASP A 90 22.37 15.22 -14.32
C ASP A 90 21.29 15.98 -13.53
N LYS A 91 21.08 15.59 -12.28
CA LYS A 91 20.13 16.30 -11.44
C LYS A 91 20.75 17.63 -11.02
N ARG A 92 20.05 18.72 -11.32
CA ARG A 92 20.06 19.91 -10.45
C ARG A 92 19.98 19.41 -9.01
N PRO A 93 20.78 19.93 -8.07
CA PRO A 93 20.82 19.45 -6.70
C PRO A 93 19.39 19.35 -6.17
N PHE A 94 19.04 18.18 -5.60
CA PHE A 94 17.71 17.95 -5.08
C PHE A 94 17.44 18.97 -3.96
N ASP A 95 16.49 19.88 -4.21
CA ASP A 95 16.09 20.86 -3.21
C ASP A 95 15.28 20.17 -2.11
N ALA A 96 16.01 19.63 -1.12
CA ALA A 96 15.44 18.92 0.01
C ALA A 96 14.50 19.80 0.82
N ARG A 97 14.78 21.11 0.94
CA ARG A 97 13.96 22.05 1.68
C ARG A 97 12.60 22.24 1.02
N LYS A 98 12.58 22.50 -0.30
CA LYS A 98 11.34 22.60 -1.07
C LYS A 98 10.54 21.29 -1.01
N ALA A 99 11.21 20.14 -1.12
CA ALA A 99 10.54 18.85 -1.04
C ALA A 99 9.91 18.58 0.34
N VAL A 100 10.58 18.98 1.43
CA VAL A 100 10.05 18.89 2.79
C VAL A 100 8.86 19.83 2.97
N ASN A 101 8.97 21.09 2.54
CA ASN A 101 7.89 22.06 2.62
C ASN A 101 6.65 21.59 1.83
N MET A 102 6.84 21.11 0.59
CA MET A 102 5.76 20.54 -0.21
C MET A 102 5.14 19.31 0.43
N TRP A 103 5.94 18.47 1.09
CA TRP A 103 5.45 17.30 1.79
C TRP A 103 4.65 17.68 3.05
N GLN A 104 5.10 18.65 3.82
CA GLN A 104 4.36 19.20 4.96
C GLN A 104 3.03 19.82 4.51
N LEU A 105 3.07 20.67 3.47
CA LEU A 105 1.89 21.21 2.83
C LEU A 105 0.93 20.07 2.44
N LYS A 106 1.41 19.02 1.75
CA LYS A 106 0.64 17.82 1.36
C LYS A 106 -0.01 17.08 2.52
N ARG A 107 0.59 17.08 3.71
CA ARG A 107 0.04 16.43 4.91
C ARG A 107 -0.78 17.36 5.79
N SER A 108 -0.78 18.66 5.52
CA SER A 108 -1.56 19.62 6.28
C SER A 108 -3.04 19.30 6.17
N THR A 109 -3.69 19.17 7.32
CA THR A 109 -5.15 19.04 7.47
C THR A 109 -5.84 20.40 7.61
N SER A 110 -5.07 21.50 7.56
CA SER A 110 -5.61 22.85 7.68
C SER A 110 -6.53 23.18 6.51
N ASN A 111 -7.77 23.57 6.81
CA ASN A 111 -8.78 23.94 5.83
C ASN A 111 -8.31 25.07 4.91
N LEU A 112 -7.58 26.06 5.45
CA LEU A 112 -7.03 27.18 4.68
C LEU A 112 -6.00 26.70 3.64
N VAL A 113 -5.06 25.84 4.06
CA VAL A 113 -4.04 25.27 3.16
C VAL A 113 -4.68 24.40 2.08
N MET A 114 -5.72 23.63 2.45
CA MET A 114 -6.47 22.82 1.51
C MET A 114 -7.26 23.67 0.51
N HIS A 115 -7.85 24.78 0.95
CA HIS A 115 -8.56 25.71 0.07
C HIS A 115 -7.58 26.41 -0.90
N GLN A 116 -6.45 26.93 -0.40
CA GLN A 116 -5.44 27.55 -1.27
C GLN A 116 -4.97 26.60 -2.37
N LYS A 117 -4.66 25.35 -2.00
CA LYS A 117 -4.27 24.32 -2.98
C LYS A 117 -5.35 24.01 -3.99
N PHE A 118 -6.61 24.05 -3.57
CA PHE A 118 -7.74 23.87 -4.46
C PHE A 118 -7.74 24.98 -5.51
N THR A 119 -7.66 26.24 -5.09
CA THR A 119 -7.58 27.41 -5.98
C THR A 119 -6.40 27.31 -6.95
N ASP A 120 -5.21 26.95 -6.45
CA ASP A 120 -4.00 26.82 -7.29
C ASP A 120 -4.11 25.70 -8.35
N SER A 121 -4.88 24.65 -8.05
CA SER A 121 -4.97 23.43 -8.87
C SER A 121 -6.25 23.34 -9.70
N GLN A 122 -7.23 24.22 -9.45
CA GLN A 122 -8.55 24.17 -10.07
C GLN A 122 -8.45 24.25 -11.60
N ALA A 123 -7.74 25.26 -12.13
CA ALA A 123 -7.57 25.45 -13.56
C ALA A 123 -6.87 24.25 -14.24
N LEU A 124 -5.89 23.63 -13.56
CA LEU A 124 -5.23 22.42 -14.06
C LEU A 124 -6.17 21.22 -14.10
N LEU A 125 -7.05 21.08 -13.10
CA LEU A 125 -8.05 20.03 -13.07
C LEU A 125 -9.12 20.24 -14.14
N GLU A 126 -9.59 21.47 -14.35
CA GLU A 126 -10.53 21.78 -15.44
C GLU A 126 -9.93 21.44 -16.81
N GLN A 127 -8.65 21.79 -17.04
CA GLN A 127 -7.92 21.37 -18.23
C GLN A 127 -7.86 19.84 -18.34
N THR A 128 -7.57 19.15 -17.24
CA THR A 128 -7.51 17.68 -17.18
C THR A 128 -8.86 17.06 -17.56
N LEU A 129 -9.95 17.59 -17.00
CA LEU A 129 -11.31 17.14 -17.27
C LEU A 129 -11.72 17.40 -18.73
N GLY A 130 -11.29 18.53 -19.31
CA GLY A 130 -11.48 18.82 -20.74
C GLY A 130 -10.75 17.83 -21.64
N LEU A 131 -9.50 17.47 -21.30
CA LEU A 131 -8.75 16.43 -22.00
C LEU A 131 -9.43 15.06 -21.89
N LEU A 132 -9.83 14.66 -20.66
CA LEU A 132 -10.53 13.40 -20.43
C LEU A 132 -11.80 13.29 -21.27
N LYS A 133 -12.68 14.30 -21.20
CA LYS A 133 -13.91 14.32 -21.98
C LYS A 133 -13.64 14.17 -23.48
N ARG A 134 -12.65 14.88 -24.01
CA ARG A 134 -12.30 14.80 -25.44
C ARG A 134 -11.74 13.44 -25.86
N LEU A 135 -10.98 12.79 -24.99
CA LEU A 135 -10.35 11.50 -25.29
C LEU A 135 -11.28 10.31 -25.00
N THR A 136 -12.35 10.51 -24.24
CA THR A 136 -13.29 9.45 -23.90
C THR A 136 -14.26 9.19 -25.04
N PRO A 137 -14.48 7.92 -25.42
CA PRO A 137 -15.42 7.58 -26.49
C PRO A 137 -16.83 8.09 -26.18
N PRO A 138 -17.59 8.56 -27.19
CA PRO A 138 -18.96 9.02 -27.00
C PRO A 138 -19.87 7.96 -26.37
N GLN A 139 -19.63 6.67 -26.62
CA GLN A 139 -20.39 5.56 -26.02
C GLN A 139 -20.23 5.51 -24.50
N VAL A 140 -19.13 6.05 -23.95
CA VAL A 140 -18.87 6.11 -22.51
C VAL A 140 -19.45 7.38 -21.87
N LEU A 141 -19.79 8.40 -22.67
CA LEU A 141 -20.36 9.67 -22.21
C LEU A 141 -21.87 9.74 -22.39
N GLY A 142 -22.52 10.66 -21.67
CA GLY A 142 -23.92 11.02 -21.89
C GLY A 142 -24.95 10.07 -21.28
N PRO A 143 -26.24 10.45 -21.34
CA PRO A 143 -27.32 9.65 -20.81
C PRO A 143 -27.43 8.33 -21.53
N LYS A 144 -27.49 7.26 -20.74
CA LYS A 144 -27.61 5.90 -21.23
C LYS A 144 -28.66 5.17 -20.46
N THR A 145 -29.25 4.19 -21.14
CA THR A 145 -30.03 3.18 -20.45
C THR A 145 -29.12 2.39 -19.53
N ASP A 146 -29.77 1.77 -18.58
CA ASP A 146 -29.17 0.99 -17.53
C ASP A 146 -28.47 -0.24 -18.09
N ALA A 147 -29.14 -0.93 -19.02
CA ALA A 147 -28.57 -2.06 -19.73
C ALA A 147 -27.30 -1.67 -20.50
N ALA A 148 -27.30 -0.53 -21.19
CA ALA A 148 -26.12 -0.06 -21.93
C ALA A 148 -24.96 0.29 -20.99
N THR A 149 -25.26 0.95 -19.87
CA THR A 149 -24.26 1.30 -18.88
C THR A 149 -23.66 0.02 -18.26
N LEU A 150 -24.46 -1.05 -18.08
CA LEU A 150 -24.00 -2.33 -17.51
C LEU A 150 -23.04 -3.02 -18.46
N GLN A 151 -23.43 -3.06 -19.73
CA GLN A 151 -22.63 -3.64 -20.79
C GLN A 151 -21.24 -2.98 -20.83
N ILE A 152 -21.17 -1.65 -20.68
CA ILE A 152 -19.90 -0.92 -20.62
C ILE A 152 -19.08 -1.33 -19.37
N LEU A 153 -19.72 -1.46 -18.20
CA LEU A 153 -19.02 -1.91 -16.99
C LEU A 153 -18.54 -3.36 -17.11
N GLU A 154 -19.30 -4.25 -17.74
CA GLU A 154 -18.94 -5.65 -17.96
C GLU A 154 -17.83 -5.80 -19.01
N GLU A 155 -17.86 -5.02 -20.07
CA GLU A 155 -16.77 -4.92 -21.03
C GLU A 155 -15.48 -4.45 -20.35
N TYR A 156 -15.57 -3.41 -19.53
CA TYR A 156 -14.47 -2.93 -18.70
C TYR A 156 -13.93 -4.01 -17.74
N GLU A 157 -14.80 -4.75 -17.05
CA GLU A 157 -14.39 -5.84 -16.15
C GLU A 157 -13.71 -6.98 -16.91
N ARG A 158 -14.21 -7.32 -18.11
CA ARG A 158 -13.58 -8.29 -19.01
C ARG A 158 -12.21 -7.82 -19.48
N GLU A 159 -12.06 -6.58 -19.92
CA GLU A 159 -10.78 -6.00 -20.34
C GLU A 159 -9.72 -6.05 -19.23
N ILE A 160 -10.09 -5.71 -17.99
CA ILE A 160 -9.18 -5.79 -16.84
C ILE A 160 -8.78 -7.24 -16.54
N SER A 161 -9.64 -8.20 -16.85
CA SER A 161 -9.41 -9.60 -16.56
C SER A 161 -8.61 -10.32 -17.66
N LYS A 162 -8.62 -9.82 -18.90
CA LYS A 162 -7.85 -10.38 -20.03
C LYS A 162 -6.35 -10.54 -19.74
N PHE A 163 -5.76 -9.60 -18.98
CA PHE A 163 -4.32 -9.58 -18.71
C PHE A 163 -3.91 -10.22 -17.39
N LYS A 164 -4.79 -11.02 -16.78
CA LYS A 164 -4.50 -11.69 -15.51
C LYS A 164 -4.14 -13.14 -15.77
N PHE A 165 -2.85 -13.44 -15.78
CA PHE A 165 -2.41 -14.81 -15.58
C PHE A 165 -2.52 -15.18 -14.09
N GLU A 166 -2.87 -16.42 -13.82
CA GLU A 166 -2.90 -16.96 -12.47
C GLU A 166 -1.46 -17.18 -12.01
N VAL A 167 -0.98 -16.27 -11.16
CA VAL A 167 0.36 -16.39 -10.57
C VAL A 167 0.27 -16.21 -9.06
N PRO A 168 1.06 -16.97 -8.28
CA PRO A 168 1.06 -16.83 -6.83
C PRO A 168 1.63 -15.46 -6.45
N ARG A 169 1.02 -14.80 -5.47
CA ARG A 169 1.54 -13.52 -4.95
C ARG A 169 2.96 -13.65 -4.40
N TYR A 170 3.26 -14.77 -3.75
CA TYR A 170 4.58 -15.09 -3.22
C TYR A 170 5.06 -16.41 -3.82
N PHE A 171 6.28 -16.41 -4.34
CA PHE A 171 6.93 -17.60 -4.87
C PHE A 171 8.21 -17.87 -4.09
N PHE A 172 8.33 -19.07 -3.54
CA PHE A 172 9.42 -19.46 -2.64
C PHE A 172 10.53 -20.27 -3.32
N GLY A 173 10.31 -20.72 -4.56
CA GLY A 173 11.28 -21.45 -5.36
C GLY A 173 12.28 -20.55 -6.08
N GLU A 174 13.26 -21.17 -6.73
CA GLU A 174 14.21 -20.47 -7.61
C GLU A 174 13.49 -19.89 -8.83
N VAL A 175 13.98 -18.75 -9.34
CA VAL A 175 13.41 -18.15 -10.55
C VAL A 175 13.55 -19.13 -11.71
N PRO A 176 12.45 -19.49 -12.42
CA PRO A 176 12.53 -20.39 -13.56
C PRO A 176 13.48 -19.81 -14.63
N LYS A 177 14.28 -20.66 -15.27
CA LYS A 177 15.21 -20.23 -16.32
C LYS A 177 14.43 -19.66 -17.51
N VAL A 178 14.92 -18.56 -18.06
CA VAL A 178 14.40 -18.01 -19.32
C VAL A 178 14.95 -18.86 -20.48
N ASP A 179 14.09 -19.17 -21.45
CA ASP A 179 14.46 -19.98 -22.61
C ASP A 179 14.23 -19.20 -23.92
N ALA A 180 15.29 -19.18 -24.73
CA ALA A 180 15.35 -18.60 -26.07
C ALA A 180 14.32 -19.22 -27.03
N SER A 181 13.83 -20.43 -26.75
CA SER A 181 12.88 -21.15 -27.59
C SER A 181 11.41 -20.85 -27.27
N MET A 182 11.11 -20.13 -26.16
CA MET A 182 9.74 -19.82 -25.74
C MET A 182 8.96 -19.09 -26.83
N SER A 183 7.67 -19.41 -27.00
CA SER A 183 6.77 -18.61 -27.84
C SER A 183 6.58 -17.19 -27.27
N SER A 184 6.03 -16.27 -28.07
CA SER A 184 5.72 -14.90 -27.62
C SER A 184 4.77 -14.92 -26.41
N ASP A 185 3.75 -15.78 -26.41
CA ASP A 185 2.78 -15.88 -25.32
C ASP A 185 3.41 -16.46 -24.04
N GLN A 186 4.26 -17.49 -24.17
CA GLN A 186 4.99 -18.05 -23.04
C GLN A 186 5.97 -17.04 -22.44
N PHE A 187 6.63 -16.26 -23.30
CA PHE A 187 7.51 -15.18 -22.87
C PHE A 187 6.72 -14.08 -22.14
N GLU A 188 5.55 -13.69 -22.65
CA GLU A 188 4.67 -12.73 -21.97
C GLU A 188 4.23 -13.23 -20.58
N GLN A 189 3.78 -14.48 -20.48
CA GLN A 189 3.43 -15.13 -19.21
C GLN A 189 4.61 -15.15 -18.24
N TYR A 190 5.81 -15.44 -18.74
CA TYR A 190 7.02 -15.44 -17.93
C TYR A 190 7.35 -14.04 -17.39
N ILE A 191 7.30 -13.00 -18.24
CA ILE A 191 7.48 -11.61 -17.82
C ILE A 191 6.39 -11.18 -16.83
N TYR A 192 5.14 -11.62 -17.04
CA TYR A 192 4.06 -11.37 -16.09
C TYR A 192 4.37 -12.00 -14.73
N PHE A 193 4.78 -13.26 -14.66
CA PHE A 193 5.19 -13.94 -13.42
C PHE A 193 6.28 -13.15 -12.69
N LEU A 194 7.36 -12.78 -13.39
CA LEU A 194 8.48 -12.02 -12.81
C LEU A 194 8.04 -10.66 -12.22
N THR A 195 7.02 -10.03 -12.81
CA THR A 195 6.59 -8.67 -12.48
C THR A 195 5.37 -8.62 -11.54
N HIS A 196 4.64 -9.73 -11.37
CA HIS A 196 3.42 -9.84 -10.57
C HIS A 196 3.58 -10.75 -9.35
N SER A 197 4.55 -11.65 -9.34
CA SER A 197 4.92 -12.46 -8.18
C SER A 197 6.10 -11.86 -7.41
N GLN A 198 6.09 -12.02 -6.09
CA GLN A 198 7.24 -11.71 -5.25
C GLN A 198 8.05 -13.00 -5.02
N VAL A 199 9.13 -13.16 -5.78
CA VAL A 199 10.09 -14.26 -5.64
C VAL A 199 11.01 -13.98 -4.46
N LEU A 200 10.79 -14.72 -3.39
CA LEU A 200 11.48 -14.53 -2.11
C LEU A 200 12.82 -15.27 -2.06
N TYR A 201 13.02 -16.28 -2.91
CA TYR A 201 14.25 -17.05 -2.97
C TYR A 201 15.46 -16.13 -3.21
N ARG A 202 16.40 -16.12 -2.26
CA ARG A 202 17.61 -15.28 -2.25
C ARG A 202 17.36 -13.80 -2.54
N GLY A 203 16.16 -13.29 -2.26
CA GLY A 203 15.79 -11.90 -2.56
C GLY A 203 15.76 -11.57 -4.06
N SER A 204 15.46 -12.56 -4.91
CA SER A 204 15.48 -12.44 -6.37
C SER A 204 14.65 -11.28 -6.93
N SER A 205 13.51 -10.95 -6.33
CA SER A 205 12.69 -9.81 -6.75
C SER A 205 13.17 -8.45 -6.24
N LYS A 206 14.30 -8.32 -5.53
CA LYS A 206 14.87 -7.00 -5.18
C LYS A 206 15.40 -6.30 -6.44
N LEU A 207 15.66 -4.99 -6.35
CA LEU A 207 16.15 -4.20 -7.49
C LEU A 207 17.55 -4.66 -7.95
N ASN A 208 18.36 -5.16 -7.02
CA ASN A 208 19.65 -5.79 -7.28
C ASN A 208 19.56 -7.33 -7.39
N GLY A 209 18.36 -7.88 -7.56
CA GLY A 209 18.13 -9.32 -7.65
C GLY A 209 18.07 -9.81 -9.11
N VAL A 210 18.16 -11.13 -9.29
CA VAL A 210 18.19 -11.76 -10.62
C VAL A 210 16.96 -11.45 -11.48
N VAL A 211 15.80 -11.18 -10.87
CA VAL A 211 14.60 -10.79 -11.64
C VAL A 211 14.83 -9.47 -12.38
N ASN A 212 15.48 -8.49 -11.73
CA ASN A 212 15.84 -7.24 -12.38
C ASN A 212 16.75 -7.48 -13.59
N ASP A 213 17.76 -8.34 -13.41
CA ASP A 213 18.76 -8.62 -14.42
C ASP A 213 18.15 -9.34 -15.63
N ILE A 214 17.25 -10.31 -15.41
CA ILE A 214 16.50 -10.97 -16.47
C ILE A 214 15.62 -9.96 -17.23
N LEU A 215 14.91 -9.08 -16.51
CA LEU A 215 14.06 -8.07 -17.14
C LEU A 215 14.86 -7.08 -18.00
N LEU A 216 16.02 -6.62 -17.51
CA LEU A 216 16.90 -5.73 -18.29
C LEU A 216 17.52 -6.46 -19.49
N TYR A 217 18.02 -7.68 -19.31
CA TYR A 217 18.64 -8.46 -20.38
C TYR A 217 17.65 -8.75 -21.52
N THR A 218 16.47 -9.25 -21.18
CA THR A 218 15.46 -9.67 -22.17
C THR A 218 14.84 -8.52 -22.95
N HIS A 219 14.89 -7.28 -22.42
CA HIS A 219 14.35 -6.08 -23.06
C HIS A 219 15.41 -5.07 -23.52
N LYS A 220 16.68 -5.47 -23.55
CA LYS A 220 17.79 -4.63 -24.04
C LYS A 220 17.69 -4.48 -25.57
N LEU A 221 17.79 -3.27 -26.11
CA LEU A 221 17.53 -3.01 -27.54
C LEU A 221 18.50 -3.74 -28.50
N ASP A 222 19.71 -4.03 -28.03
CA ASP A 222 20.74 -4.81 -28.74
C ASP A 222 20.54 -6.33 -28.63
N ASN A 223 19.65 -6.80 -27.77
CA ASN A 223 19.35 -8.22 -27.61
C ASN A 223 18.36 -8.69 -28.68
N HIS A 224 18.91 -9.23 -29.77
CA HIS A 224 18.14 -9.75 -30.90
C HIS A 224 17.40 -11.07 -30.60
N GLU A 225 17.85 -11.85 -29.61
CA GLU A 225 17.27 -13.15 -29.23
C GLU A 225 15.81 -13.02 -28.77
N PHE A 226 15.51 -11.98 -27.99
CA PHE A 226 14.18 -11.73 -27.44
C PHE A 226 13.40 -10.65 -28.18
N LYS A 227 14.01 -9.97 -29.16
CA LYS A 227 13.40 -8.82 -29.84
C LYS A 227 12.03 -9.14 -30.43
N SER A 228 11.90 -10.29 -31.11
CA SER A 228 10.65 -10.73 -31.75
C SER A 228 9.55 -11.16 -30.76
N LYS A 229 9.88 -11.33 -29.48
CA LYS A 229 8.95 -11.77 -28.43
C LYS A 229 8.43 -10.63 -27.56
N ARG A 230 9.03 -9.44 -27.69
CA ARG A 230 8.61 -8.26 -26.93
C ARG A 230 7.28 -7.78 -27.48
N SER A 231 6.40 -7.39 -26.58
CA SER A 231 5.09 -6.85 -26.93
C SER A 231 4.81 -5.59 -26.11
N VAL A 232 3.77 -4.86 -26.48
CA VAL A 232 3.26 -3.76 -25.65
C VAL A 232 2.93 -4.25 -24.23
N THR A 233 2.44 -5.47 -24.11
CA THR A 233 2.07 -6.07 -22.82
C THR A 233 3.31 -6.34 -21.95
N THR A 234 4.40 -6.88 -22.52
CA THR A 234 5.64 -7.12 -21.75
C THR A 234 6.27 -5.81 -21.25
N TYR A 235 6.27 -4.77 -22.09
CA TYR A 235 6.67 -3.42 -21.68
C TYR A 235 5.75 -2.85 -20.60
N ASN A 236 4.43 -3.03 -20.72
CA ASN A 236 3.46 -2.59 -19.71
C ASN A 236 3.71 -3.27 -18.35
N HIS A 237 4.07 -4.55 -18.34
CA HIS A 237 4.45 -5.28 -17.13
C HIS A 237 5.72 -4.72 -16.48
N MET A 238 6.74 -4.40 -17.28
CA MET A 238 7.96 -3.75 -16.78
C MET A 238 7.70 -2.34 -16.27
N ILE A 239 6.93 -1.52 -16.98
CA ILE A 239 6.56 -0.15 -16.56
C ILE A 239 5.83 -0.20 -15.22
N LYS A 240 4.92 -1.16 -15.04
CA LYS A 240 4.30 -1.44 -13.74
C LYS A 240 5.34 -1.75 -12.66
N TRP A 241 6.22 -2.71 -12.94
CA TRP A 241 7.19 -3.22 -11.97
C TRP A 241 8.17 -2.14 -11.54
N TYR A 242 8.87 -1.53 -12.49
CA TYR A 242 9.80 -0.45 -12.21
C TYR A 242 9.09 0.78 -11.66
N GLY A 243 7.99 1.22 -12.30
CA GLY A 243 7.34 2.49 -12.02
C GLY A 243 6.78 2.59 -10.61
N TYR A 244 5.96 1.61 -10.20
CA TYR A 244 5.26 1.70 -8.92
C TYR A 244 5.41 0.50 -7.98
N ASN A 245 6.00 -0.63 -8.39
CA ASN A 245 6.44 -1.65 -7.43
C ASN A 245 7.84 -1.34 -6.88
N LYS A 246 8.73 -0.77 -7.71
CA LYS A 246 10.11 -0.40 -7.34
C LYS A 246 10.35 1.11 -7.17
N ASN A 247 9.33 1.93 -7.43
CA ASN A 247 9.40 3.39 -7.34
C ASN A 247 10.46 4.03 -8.26
N GLN A 248 10.84 3.36 -9.34
CA GLN A 248 11.79 3.82 -10.36
C GLN A 248 11.08 4.55 -11.50
N SER A 249 10.37 5.62 -11.17
CA SER A 249 9.50 6.34 -12.12
C SER A 249 10.20 7.06 -13.27
N LEU A 250 11.49 7.38 -13.12
CA LEU A 250 12.30 7.91 -14.21
C LEU A 250 12.60 6.79 -15.22
N PHE A 251 13.12 5.67 -14.73
CA PHE A 251 13.42 4.51 -15.57
C PHE A 251 12.17 3.96 -16.28
N ALA A 252 11.04 3.87 -15.58
CA ALA A 252 9.77 3.46 -16.18
C ALA A 252 9.29 4.38 -17.31
N ARG A 253 9.63 5.67 -17.29
CA ARG A 253 9.39 6.56 -18.44
C ARG A 253 10.38 6.34 -19.58
N SER A 254 11.63 6.02 -19.27
CA SER A 254 12.62 5.66 -20.29
C SER A 254 12.25 4.37 -21.02
N LEU A 255 11.57 3.43 -20.34
CA LEU A 255 11.02 2.23 -20.98
C LEU A 255 10.00 2.55 -22.07
N LEU A 256 9.26 3.67 -21.98
CA LEU A 256 8.38 4.12 -23.06
C LEU A 256 9.18 4.46 -24.33
N VAL A 257 10.33 5.09 -24.16
CA VAL A 257 11.21 5.43 -25.31
C VAL A 257 11.88 4.19 -25.86
N ALA A 258 12.29 3.25 -25.00
CA ALA A 258 12.80 1.96 -25.43
C ALA A 258 11.75 1.17 -26.23
N MET A 259 10.50 1.18 -25.76
CA MET A 259 9.36 0.56 -26.45
C MET A 259 9.14 1.17 -27.84
N GLU A 260 9.17 2.50 -27.96
CA GLU A 260 9.06 3.19 -29.25
C GLU A 260 10.24 2.88 -30.19
N LYS A 261 11.47 2.81 -29.65
CA LYS A 261 12.67 2.41 -30.43
C LYS A 261 12.65 0.95 -30.88
N ASP A 262 11.98 0.08 -30.14
CA ASP A 262 11.71 -1.30 -30.56
C ASP A 262 10.58 -1.38 -31.62
N GLY A 263 9.97 -0.26 -32.00
CA GLY A 263 8.90 -0.20 -32.99
C GLY A 263 7.54 -0.63 -32.44
N ILE A 264 7.37 -0.60 -31.11
CA ILE A 264 6.14 -1.01 -30.43
C ILE A 264 5.40 0.24 -29.95
N GLU A 265 4.17 0.43 -30.41
CA GLU A 265 3.37 1.59 -30.03
C GLU A 265 2.71 1.42 -28.64
N PRO A 266 2.69 2.48 -27.80
CA PRO A 266 2.02 2.43 -26.51
C PRO A 266 0.51 2.29 -26.64
N ASP A 267 -0.10 1.56 -25.70
CA ASP A 267 -1.54 1.38 -25.63
C ASP A 267 -2.16 2.15 -24.44
N ILE A 268 -3.48 2.02 -24.29
CA ILE A 268 -4.20 2.65 -23.17
C ILE A 268 -3.75 2.09 -21.80
N HIS A 269 -3.28 0.84 -21.74
CA HIS A 269 -2.73 0.26 -20.51
C HIS A 269 -1.39 0.90 -20.14
N THR A 270 -0.57 1.28 -21.11
CA THR A 270 0.66 2.06 -20.91
C THR A 270 0.33 3.38 -20.22
N ILE A 271 -0.63 4.14 -20.77
CA ILE A 271 -1.07 5.41 -20.19
C ILE A 271 -1.63 5.21 -18.77
N ASN A 272 -2.45 4.19 -18.55
CA ASN A 272 -3.03 3.89 -17.24
C ASN A 272 -1.97 3.50 -16.20
N ASN A 273 -0.91 2.78 -16.60
CA ASN A 273 0.23 2.48 -15.74
C ASN A 273 1.03 3.74 -15.38
N LEU A 274 1.25 4.65 -16.34
CA LEU A 274 1.91 5.93 -16.10
C LEU A 274 1.10 6.82 -15.13
N LEU A 275 -0.23 6.88 -15.28
CA LEU A 275 -1.11 7.60 -14.36
C LEU A 275 -1.10 6.99 -12.95
N LYS A 276 -1.12 5.65 -12.84
CA LYS A 276 -0.98 4.96 -11.55
C LYS A 276 0.38 5.24 -10.89
N MET A 277 1.45 5.34 -11.68
CA MET A 277 2.77 5.74 -11.20
C MET A 277 2.76 7.17 -10.66
N VAL A 278 2.02 8.13 -11.26
CA VAL A 278 1.85 9.48 -10.70
C VAL A 278 1.26 9.43 -9.30
N ARG A 279 0.22 8.62 -9.08
CA ARG A 279 -0.39 8.45 -7.75
C ARG A 279 0.62 7.97 -6.73
N VAL A 280 1.37 6.91 -7.05
CA VAL A 280 2.30 6.28 -6.10
C VAL A 280 3.48 7.22 -5.80
N THR A 281 4.05 7.83 -6.83
CA THR A 281 5.16 8.79 -6.67
C THR A 281 4.74 10.10 -6.03
N GLY A 282 3.50 10.53 -6.22
CA GLY A 282 2.93 11.74 -5.61
C GLY A 282 2.86 11.66 -4.08
N ARG A 283 2.79 10.44 -3.52
CA ARG A 283 2.85 10.16 -2.07
C ARG A 283 4.27 10.25 -1.50
N ILE A 284 5.28 10.14 -2.35
CA ILE A 284 6.69 10.31 -1.99
C ILE A 284 7.02 11.81 -2.06
N ARG A 285 8.12 12.24 -1.42
CA ARG A 285 8.61 13.64 -1.43
C ARG A 285 8.98 14.09 -2.86
N SER A 286 7.97 14.36 -3.66
CA SER A 286 8.10 14.84 -5.04
C SER A 286 7.81 16.33 -5.08
N VAL A 287 8.67 17.04 -5.81
CA VAL A 287 8.60 18.48 -6.07
C VAL A 287 7.60 18.80 -7.20
N SER A 288 7.23 17.81 -8.02
CA SER A 288 6.30 18.01 -9.13
C SER A 288 4.85 17.95 -8.68
N GLU A 289 4.03 18.87 -9.19
CA GLU A 289 2.57 18.85 -9.05
C GLU A 289 1.97 17.65 -9.83
N PRO A 290 1.32 16.69 -9.16
CA PRO A 290 0.79 15.48 -9.82
C PRO A 290 -0.13 15.76 -11.00
N LEU A 291 -1.01 16.76 -10.93
CA LEU A 291 -1.94 17.08 -12.02
C LEU A 291 -1.24 17.51 -13.31
N LYS A 292 -0.08 18.17 -13.22
CA LYS A 292 0.71 18.53 -14.41
C LYS A 292 1.21 17.28 -15.15
N LEU A 293 1.59 16.23 -14.41
CA LEU A 293 2.00 14.96 -14.99
C LEU A 293 0.80 14.21 -15.60
N VAL A 294 -0.36 14.23 -14.94
CA VAL A 294 -1.60 13.69 -15.50
C VAL A 294 -1.93 14.35 -16.83
N ASN A 295 -1.94 15.68 -16.89
CA ASN A 295 -2.17 16.43 -18.13
C ASN A 295 -1.17 16.05 -19.22
N LYS A 296 0.12 15.89 -18.88
CA LYS A 296 1.13 15.44 -19.84
C LYS A 296 0.82 14.05 -20.41
N TYR A 297 0.42 13.10 -19.57
CA TYR A 297 0.10 11.74 -20.03
C TYR A 297 -1.23 11.65 -20.78
N LEU A 298 -2.21 12.49 -20.48
CA LEU A 298 -3.43 12.59 -21.29
C LEU A 298 -3.15 13.23 -22.65
N ARG A 299 -2.26 14.22 -22.73
CA ARG A 299 -1.81 14.75 -24.03
C ARG A 299 -1.07 13.68 -24.85
N LEU A 300 -0.26 12.86 -24.19
CA LEU A 300 0.39 11.71 -24.81
C LEU A 300 -0.63 10.69 -25.33
N CYS A 301 -1.66 10.39 -24.54
CA CYS A 301 -2.81 9.57 -24.96
C CYS A 301 -3.43 10.10 -26.26
N GLY A 302 -3.69 11.42 -26.32
CA GLY A 302 -4.19 12.05 -27.55
C GLY A 302 -3.21 12.04 -28.73
N HIS A 303 -1.90 12.13 -28.46
CA HIS A 303 -0.87 12.07 -29.51
C HIS A 303 -0.87 10.71 -30.23
N TYR A 304 -0.95 9.62 -29.47
CA TYR A 304 -1.07 8.25 -30.02
C TYR A 304 -2.51 7.88 -30.42
N LYS A 305 -3.43 8.86 -30.46
CA LYS A 305 -4.87 8.66 -30.79
C LYS A 305 -5.55 7.57 -29.94
N LEU A 306 -5.07 7.38 -28.72
CA LEU A 306 -5.64 6.42 -27.77
C LEU A 306 -6.88 7.02 -27.12
N GLN A 307 -7.86 6.16 -26.83
CA GLN A 307 -9.11 6.56 -26.20
C GLN A 307 -9.05 6.35 -24.68
N ALA A 308 -9.46 7.36 -23.92
CA ALA A 308 -9.52 7.28 -22.46
C ALA A 308 -10.70 6.41 -22.01
N ASN A 309 -10.41 5.33 -21.27
CA ASN A 309 -11.41 4.39 -20.75
C ASN A 309 -11.73 4.66 -19.26
N LEU A 310 -12.63 3.86 -18.67
CA LEU A 310 -13.02 4.03 -17.26
C LEU A 310 -11.85 3.84 -16.28
N VAL A 311 -10.81 3.08 -16.65
CA VAL A 311 -9.58 2.96 -15.85
C VAL A 311 -8.90 4.33 -15.78
N THR A 312 -8.83 5.04 -16.90
CA THR A 312 -8.21 6.37 -16.98
C THR A 312 -8.90 7.35 -16.05
N TRP A 313 -10.23 7.43 -16.07
CA TRP A 313 -11.02 8.24 -15.14
C TRP A 313 -10.73 7.87 -13.67
N THR A 314 -10.72 6.57 -13.36
CA THR A 314 -10.39 6.07 -12.03
C THR A 314 -8.98 6.47 -11.60
N ARG A 315 -7.98 6.40 -12.50
CA ARG A 315 -6.60 6.80 -12.17
C ARG A 315 -6.48 8.29 -11.92
N VAL A 316 -7.17 9.13 -12.70
CA VAL A 316 -7.17 10.57 -12.48
C VAL A 316 -7.78 10.90 -11.12
N TYR A 317 -8.94 10.34 -10.77
CA TYR A 317 -9.53 10.49 -9.44
C TYR A 317 -8.55 10.10 -8.32
N GLN A 318 -7.88 8.96 -8.46
CA GLN A 318 -6.95 8.45 -7.45
C GLN A 318 -5.68 9.31 -7.29
N VAL A 319 -5.30 10.12 -8.28
CA VAL A 319 -4.17 11.05 -8.19
C VAL A 319 -4.52 12.29 -7.35
N LEU A 320 -5.80 12.68 -7.34
CA LEU A 320 -6.26 13.81 -6.54
C LEU A 320 -6.06 13.49 -5.05
N THR A 321 -5.50 14.45 -4.31
CA THR A 321 -5.33 14.35 -2.85
C THR A 321 -6.24 15.31 -2.10
N ASN A 322 -6.68 16.39 -2.77
CA ASN A 322 -7.55 17.39 -2.20
C ASN A 322 -9.02 16.95 -2.30
N VAL A 323 -9.73 17.01 -1.18
CA VAL A 323 -11.16 16.67 -1.03
C VAL A 323 -12.03 17.52 -1.97
N TYR A 324 -11.78 18.83 -2.08
CA TYR A 324 -12.55 19.73 -2.96
C TYR A 324 -12.31 19.44 -4.45
N LEU A 325 -11.08 19.07 -4.83
CA LEU A 325 -10.79 18.67 -6.21
C LEU A 325 -11.49 17.35 -6.56
N LYS A 326 -11.53 16.38 -5.63
CA LYS A 326 -12.28 15.12 -5.80
C LYS A 326 -13.76 15.38 -5.95
N GLU A 327 -14.29 16.28 -5.14
CA GLU A 327 -15.68 16.73 -5.22
C GLU A 327 -16.01 17.29 -6.61
N MET A 328 -15.19 18.23 -7.10
CA MET A 328 -15.36 18.82 -8.42
C MET A 328 -15.24 17.78 -9.55
N PHE A 329 -14.29 16.85 -9.43
CA PHE A 329 -14.12 15.74 -10.37
C PHE A 329 -15.37 14.85 -10.42
N LEU A 330 -15.90 14.48 -9.25
CA LEU A 330 -17.10 13.66 -9.11
C LEU A 330 -18.32 14.38 -9.70
N ASN A 331 -18.52 15.66 -9.39
CA ASN A 331 -19.57 16.47 -10.01
C ASN A 331 -19.47 16.42 -11.55
N ARG A 332 -18.25 16.53 -12.10
CA ARG A 332 -18.04 16.41 -13.55
C ARG A 332 -18.36 15.02 -14.09
N VAL A 333 -17.94 13.95 -13.42
CA VAL A 333 -18.28 12.55 -13.77
C VAL A 333 -19.80 12.36 -13.84
N SER A 334 -20.54 12.92 -12.88
CA SER A 334 -22.00 12.86 -12.86
C SER A 334 -22.65 13.70 -13.96
N MET A 335 -22.15 14.93 -14.20
CA MET A 335 -22.63 15.79 -15.28
C MET A 335 -22.48 15.13 -16.66
N GLU A 336 -21.31 14.54 -16.91
CA GLU A 336 -20.99 13.86 -18.17
C GLU A 336 -21.54 12.43 -18.23
N GLN A 337 -22.18 11.95 -17.16
CA GLN A 337 -22.82 10.63 -17.05
C GLN A 337 -21.85 9.48 -17.33
N VAL A 338 -20.62 9.61 -16.84
CA VAL A 338 -19.60 8.56 -16.96
C VAL A 338 -19.95 7.41 -15.98
N PRO A 339 -20.03 6.16 -16.46
CA PRO A 339 -20.22 4.99 -15.60
C PRO A 339 -19.11 4.90 -14.54
N ILE A 340 -19.46 4.54 -13.30
CA ILE A 340 -18.49 4.48 -12.20
C ILE A 340 -18.09 3.02 -12.00
N PRO A 341 -16.85 2.62 -12.35
CA PRO A 341 -16.39 1.25 -12.15
C PRO A 341 -16.15 0.95 -10.67
N ARG A 342 -16.18 -0.35 -10.30
CA ARG A 342 -15.98 -0.80 -8.92
C ARG A 342 -14.68 -0.27 -8.30
N GLU A 343 -13.57 -0.22 -9.04
CA GLU A 343 -12.31 0.32 -8.50
C GLU A 343 -12.40 1.80 -8.12
N MET A 344 -13.22 2.58 -8.82
CA MET A 344 -13.47 3.97 -8.45
C MET A 344 -14.35 4.05 -7.21
N VAL A 345 -15.39 3.21 -7.11
CA VAL A 345 -16.21 3.08 -5.90
C VAL A 345 -15.33 2.81 -4.67
N TYR A 346 -14.43 1.83 -4.74
CA TYR A 346 -13.51 1.54 -3.63
C TYR A 346 -12.66 2.74 -3.22
N SER A 347 -12.25 3.55 -4.20
CA SER A 347 -11.43 4.74 -3.96
C SER A 347 -12.25 5.87 -3.32
N VAL A 348 -13.49 6.07 -3.78
CA VAL A 348 -14.44 7.02 -3.20
C VAL A 348 -14.79 6.64 -1.77
N MET A 349 -15.01 5.35 -1.50
CA MET A 349 -15.23 4.83 -0.15
C MET A 349 -14.04 5.09 0.76
N ASP A 350 -12.81 4.83 0.30
CA ASP A 350 -11.59 5.11 1.08
C ASP A 350 -11.53 6.59 1.51
N ASP A 351 -11.93 7.51 0.63
CA ASP A 351 -11.96 8.94 0.95
C ASP A 351 -13.11 9.31 1.90
N TYR A 352 -14.29 8.73 1.70
CA TYR A 352 -15.46 8.95 2.56
C TYR A 352 -15.20 8.48 3.99
N MET A 353 -14.55 7.31 4.16
CA MET A 353 -14.22 6.71 5.45
C MET A 353 -13.30 7.57 6.32
N VAL A 354 -12.55 8.52 5.74
CA VAL A 354 -11.71 9.45 6.50
C VAL A 354 -12.56 10.42 7.33
N GLY A 355 -13.72 10.83 6.80
CA GLY A 355 -14.64 11.77 7.45
C GLY A 355 -15.90 11.11 8.03
N CYS A 356 -15.97 9.78 8.05
CA CYS A 356 -17.13 9.04 8.54
C CYS A 356 -17.01 8.80 10.05
N SER A 357 -18.10 9.02 10.80
CA SER A 357 -18.10 8.87 12.27
C SER A 357 -18.43 7.44 12.72
N GLY A 358 -19.16 6.67 11.91
CA GLY A 358 -19.64 5.34 12.30
C GLY A 358 -19.95 4.42 11.12
N VAL A 359 -20.09 3.13 11.41
CA VAL A 359 -20.40 2.11 10.39
C VAL A 359 -21.76 2.34 9.73
N THR A 360 -22.78 2.76 10.50
CA THR A 360 -24.13 3.01 9.98
C THR A 360 -24.14 4.10 8.91
N GLU A 361 -23.36 5.17 9.11
CA GLU A 361 -23.21 6.23 8.12
C GLU A 361 -22.50 5.74 6.86
N LEU A 362 -21.48 4.88 6.99
CA LEU A 362 -20.84 4.25 5.84
C LEU A 362 -21.80 3.33 5.08
N VAL A 363 -22.56 2.49 5.79
CA VAL A 363 -23.54 1.57 5.17
C VAL A 363 -24.63 2.36 4.47
N GLN A 364 -25.19 3.39 5.12
CA GLN A 364 -26.16 4.29 4.47
C GLN A 364 -25.56 4.95 3.22
N PHE A 365 -24.30 5.37 3.27
CA PHE A 365 -23.60 5.90 2.11
C PHE A 365 -23.45 4.85 1.00
N VAL A 366 -23.09 3.61 1.31
CA VAL A 366 -23.01 2.52 0.33
C VAL A 366 -24.37 2.18 -0.28
N GLU A 367 -25.42 2.10 0.54
CA GLU A 367 -26.75 1.65 0.12
C GLU A 367 -27.59 2.75 -0.52
N ARG A 368 -27.52 3.98 -0.03
CA ARG A 368 -28.35 5.09 -0.52
C ARG A 368 -27.65 5.92 -1.56
N GLU A 369 -26.37 6.19 -1.33
CA GLU A 369 -25.58 6.99 -2.23
C GLU A 369 -25.04 6.08 -3.33
N LEU A 370 -24.12 5.17 -3.02
CA LEU A 370 -23.52 4.28 -4.03
C LEU A 370 -24.54 3.30 -4.62
N ARG A 371 -25.70 3.13 -3.98
CA ARG A 371 -26.82 2.25 -4.38
C ARG A 371 -26.42 0.83 -4.63
N MET A 372 -25.48 0.37 -3.83
CA MET A 372 -25.17 -1.03 -3.75
C MET A 372 -26.08 -1.59 -2.67
N PRO A 373 -27.11 -2.39 -2.99
CA PRO A 373 -27.96 -3.00 -1.98
C PRO A 373 -27.13 -3.87 -1.03
N GLU A 374 -27.67 -4.10 0.17
CA GLU A 374 -27.03 -4.92 1.19
C GLU A 374 -26.45 -6.22 0.65
N GLN A 375 -27.25 -6.93 -0.16
CA GLN A 375 -26.85 -8.21 -0.73
C GLN A 375 -25.63 -8.08 -1.64
N VAL A 376 -25.54 -7.01 -2.43
CA VAL A 376 -24.46 -6.84 -3.41
C VAL A 376 -23.15 -6.44 -2.74
N TRP A 377 -23.18 -5.48 -1.83
CA TRP A 377 -21.94 -5.04 -1.18
C TRP A 377 -21.42 -6.06 -0.16
N GLN A 378 -22.30 -6.87 0.42
CA GLN A 378 -21.89 -8.01 1.25
C GLN A 378 -21.25 -9.13 0.45
N GLU A 379 -21.60 -9.31 -0.83
CA GLU A 379 -20.96 -10.28 -1.72
C GLU A 379 -19.62 -9.76 -2.27
N ASP A 380 -19.42 -8.45 -2.39
CA ASP A 380 -18.14 -7.87 -2.80
C ASP A 380 -17.15 -7.84 -1.61
N SER A 381 -16.18 -8.77 -1.63
CA SER A 381 -15.23 -8.94 -0.54
C SER A 381 -14.46 -7.66 -0.19
N LYS A 382 -14.18 -6.77 -1.16
CA LYS A 382 -13.45 -5.53 -0.89
C LYS A 382 -14.31 -4.50 -0.18
N ILE A 383 -15.59 -4.39 -0.54
CA ILE A 383 -16.52 -3.47 0.13
C ILE A 383 -16.85 -4.00 1.51
N PHE A 384 -17.19 -5.28 1.60
CA PHE A 384 -17.41 -5.98 2.86
C PHE A 384 -16.21 -5.80 3.82
N ASN A 385 -14.97 -5.96 3.35
CA ASN A 385 -13.78 -5.75 4.16
C ASN A 385 -13.59 -4.29 4.60
N LYS A 386 -14.03 -3.30 3.81
CA LYS A 386 -14.02 -1.88 4.21
C LYS A 386 -15.06 -1.58 5.29
N VAL A 387 -16.27 -2.13 5.15
CA VAL A 387 -17.33 -2.00 6.15
C VAL A 387 -16.90 -2.64 7.46
N ASN A 388 -16.34 -3.85 7.43
CA ASN A 388 -15.79 -4.53 8.61
C ASN A 388 -14.65 -3.76 9.27
N TYR A 389 -13.74 -3.17 8.47
CA TYR A 389 -12.71 -2.29 9.01
C TYR A 389 -13.32 -1.09 9.76
N MET A 390 -14.37 -0.46 9.23
CA MET A 390 -15.04 0.66 9.92
C MET A 390 -15.82 0.20 11.15
N ALA A 391 -16.52 -0.92 11.08
CA ALA A 391 -17.18 -1.53 12.23
C ALA A 391 -16.19 -1.75 13.37
N ALA A 392 -15.05 -2.39 13.08
CA ALA A 392 -13.99 -2.62 14.03
C ALA A 392 -13.33 -1.34 14.57
N LYS A 393 -13.19 -0.30 13.73
CA LYS A 393 -12.62 1.00 14.10
C LYS A 393 -13.55 1.80 15.03
N CYS A 394 -14.86 1.69 14.85
CA CYS A 394 -15.85 2.46 15.60
C CYS A 394 -16.54 1.69 16.73
N ALA A 395 -16.29 0.38 16.86
CA ALA A 395 -16.91 -0.47 17.88
C ALA A 395 -16.73 0.09 19.30
N THR A 396 -17.78 0.00 20.09
CA THR A 396 -17.81 0.40 21.51
C THR A 396 -17.59 -0.77 22.46
N SER A 397 -17.81 -2.00 21.97
CA SER A 397 -17.55 -3.24 22.71
C SER A 397 -16.97 -4.33 21.79
N ALA A 398 -16.29 -5.31 22.39
CA ALA A 398 -15.77 -6.46 21.62
C ALA A 398 -16.90 -7.31 21.01
N GLY A 399 -18.10 -7.31 21.60
CA GLY A 399 -19.26 -8.05 21.11
C GLY A 399 -19.80 -7.55 19.77
N GLU A 400 -19.77 -6.23 19.54
CA GLU A 400 -20.21 -5.62 18.27
C GLU A 400 -19.38 -6.13 17.08
N ILE A 401 -18.07 -6.31 17.29
CA ILE A 401 -17.14 -6.80 16.26
C ILE A 401 -17.49 -8.22 15.84
N ALA A 402 -17.88 -9.06 16.81
CA ALA A 402 -18.26 -10.44 16.55
C ALA A 402 -19.50 -10.55 15.67
N SER A 403 -20.49 -9.68 15.90
CA SER A 403 -21.71 -9.64 15.11
C SER A 403 -21.50 -9.14 13.67
N GLY A 404 -20.61 -8.17 13.47
CA GLY A 404 -20.32 -7.62 12.13
C GLY A 404 -19.48 -8.53 11.24
N ALA A 405 -18.58 -9.31 11.83
CA ALA A 405 -17.68 -10.21 11.09
C ALA A 405 -18.37 -11.48 10.55
N ALA A 406 -19.58 -11.80 11.00
CA ALA A 406 -20.32 -13.02 10.63
C ALA A 406 -20.98 -12.97 9.23
N GLY A 407 -20.59 -12.03 8.37
CA GLY A 407 -21.18 -11.88 7.04
C GLY A 407 -20.76 -12.95 6.02
N ARG A 408 -21.50 -13.00 4.90
CA ARG A 408 -21.44 -14.08 3.89
C ARG A 408 -20.16 -14.14 3.04
N CYS A 409 -19.35 -13.07 2.99
CA CYS A 409 -18.15 -12.99 2.16
C CYS A 409 -16.87 -12.83 2.99
N HIS A 410 -16.72 -13.67 4.01
CA HIS A 410 -15.51 -13.70 4.82
C HIS A 410 -14.35 -14.31 4.02
N ASP A 411 -13.42 -13.46 3.55
CA ASP A 411 -12.25 -13.88 2.79
C ASP A 411 -10.98 -13.89 3.64
N SER A 412 -9.85 -14.32 3.06
CA SER A 412 -8.55 -14.34 3.76
C SER A 412 -8.06 -12.97 4.23
N HIS A 413 -8.67 -11.88 3.76
CA HIS A 413 -8.31 -10.49 4.08
C HIS A 413 -9.26 -9.83 5.08
N THR A 414 -10.45 -10.38 5.31
CA THR A 414 -11.42 -9.85 6.29
C THR A 414 -10.79 -9.68 7.66
N ASN A 415 -10.11 -10.71 8.16
CA ASN A 415 -9.39 -10.65 9.43
C ASN A 415 -8.30 -9.57 9.46
N GLU A 416 -7.55 -9.40 8.36
CA GLU A 416 -6.54 -8.34 8.25
C GLU A 416 -7.15 -6.94 8.44
N HIS A 417 -8.31 -6.72 7.80
CA HIS A 417 -9.06 -5.47 7.84
C HIS A 417 -9.67 -5.20 9.20
N VAL A 418 -10.30 -6.19 9.83
CA VAL A 418 -10.86 -6.09 11.18
C VAL A 418 -9.75 -5.74 12.19
N ILE A 419 -8.64 -6.46 12.16
CA ILE A 419 -7.50 -6.19 13.05
C ILE A 419 -6.91 -4.79 12.79
N ARG A 420 -6.82 -4.35 11.53
CA ARG A 420 -6.37 -2.98 11.21
C ARG A 420 -7.36 -1.93 11.76
N GLY A 421 -8.66 -2.19 11.72
CA GLY A 421 -9.69 -1.33 12.30
C GLY A 421 -9.55 -1.23 13.81
N LEU A 422 -9.46 -2.37 14.49
CA LEU A 422 -9.24 -2.49 15.94
C LEU A 422 -8.02 -1.70 16.43
N ARG A 423 -6.92 -1.75 15.68
CA ARG A 423 -5.70 -0.98 15.99
C ARG A 423 -5.89 0.52 15.97
N GLN A 424 -6.86 1.00 15.20
CA GLN A 424 -7.19 2.41 15.10
C GLN A 424 -8.41 2.80 15.95
N ASN A 425 -9.03 1.84 16.63
CA ASN A 425 -10.16 2.07 17.50
C ASN A 425 -9.69 2.80 18.77
N GLN A 426 -10.30 3.94 19.06
CA GLN A 426 -10.00 4.76 20.24
C GLN A 426 -11.02 4.58 21.38
N ASN A 427 -12.14 3.89 21.08
CA ASN A 427 -13.26 3.68 22.01
C ASN A 427 -13.06 2.43 22.89
N LEU A 428 -12.31 1.43 22.39
CA LEU A 428 -12.02 0.20 23.12
C LEU A 428 -10.78 0.32 23.98
N SER A 429 -10.82 -0.32 25.15
CA SER A 429 -9.63 -0.55 25.98
C SER A 429 -8.67 -1.52 25.29
N GLU A 430 -7.36 -1.44 25.57
CA GLU A 430 -6.39 -2.40 25.03
C GLU A 430 -6.73 -3.88 25.36
N PRO A 431 -7.17 -4.23 26.59
CA PRO A 431 -7.68 -5.56 26.89
C PRO A 431 -8.83 -6.01 25.98
N ASP A 432 -9.77 -5.11 25.69
CA ASP A 432 -10.92 -5.43 24.82
C ASP A 432 -10.49 -5.61 23.35
N LYS A 433 -9.54 -4.79 22.87
CA LYS A 433 -8.93 -4.98 21.55
C LYS A 433 -8.24 -6.33 21.44
N ILE A 434 -7.48 -6.74 22.46
CA ILE A 434 -6.84 -8.06 22.52
C ILE A 434 -7.89 -9.15 22.45
N ASN A 435 -8.93 -9.08 23.29
CA ASN A 435 -9.99 -10.08 23.31
C ASN A 435 -10.70 -10.19 21.95
N ALA A 436 -10.96 -9.05 21.29
CA ALA A 436 -11.52 -9.02 19.95
C ALA A 436 -10.57 -9.63 18.90
N ILE A 437 -9.26 -9.31 18.94
CA ILE A 437 -8.27 -9.91 18.03
C ILE A 437 -8.21 -11.43 18.23
N LEU A 438 -8.23 -11.91 19.47
CA LEU A 438 -8.24 -13.34 19.79
C LEU A 438 -9.53 -14.02 19.35
N TRP A 439 -10.66 -13.32 19.37
CA TRP A 439 -11.93 -13.83 18.86
C TRP A 439 -11.90 -13.98 17.34
N VAL A 440 -11.45 -12.94 16.62
CA VAL A 440 -11.26 -12.95 15.15
C VAL A 440 -10.32 -14.08 14.71
N TYR A 441 -9.40 -14.45 15.60
CA TYR A 441 -8.41 -15.50 15.39
C TYR A 441 -8.97 -16.93 15.43
N LYS A 442 -10.17 -17.19 15.99
CA LYS A 442 -10.73 -18.55 16.05
C LYS A 442 -11.05 -19.20 14.67
N GLY A 443 -10.62 -18.60 13.55
CA GLY A 443 -10.71 -19.15 12.18
C GLY A 443 -9.35 -19.61 11.61
N ASP A 444 -9.33 -20.82 11.05
CA ASP A 444 -8.20 -21.75 10.80
C ASP A 444 -7.10 -21.38 9.79
N SER A 445 -6.64 -20.13 9.65
CA SER A 445 -5.57 -19.82 8.67
C SER A 445 -4.19 -19.51 9.28
N PRO A 446 -3.13 -20.28 8.94
CA PRO A 446 -1.74 -19.99 9.36
C PRO A 446 -1.22 -18.60 8.94
N ALA A 447 -1.72 -18.04 7.83
CA ALA A 447 -1.37 -16.69 7.41
C ALA A 447 -1.90 -15.63 8.37
N VAL A 448 -3.10 -15.86 8.93
CA VAL A 448 -3.72 -15.01 9.94
C VAL A 448 -2.92 -15.07 11.24
N ILE A 449 -2.40 -16.24 11.65
CA ILE A 449 -1.53 -16.40 12.82
C ILE A 449 -0.35 -15.43 12.75
N ARG A 450 0.39 -15.46 11.64
CA ARG A 450 1.59 -14.63 11.48
C ARG A 450 1.24 -13.16 11.52
N TYR A 451 0.13 -12.77 10.90
CA TYR A 451 -0.36 -11.40 10.95
C TYR A 451 -0.82 -11.00 12.35
N VAL A 452 -1.46 -11.89 13.11
CA VAL A 452 -1.85 -11.65 14.51
C VAL A 452 -0.61 -11.47 15.39
N VAL A 453 0.41 -12.32 15.25
CA VAL A 453 1.67 -12.18 16.01
C VAL A 453 2.39 -10.86 15.65
N ASP A 454 2.55 -10.56 14.36
CA ASP A 454 3.03 -9.24 13.93
C ASP A 454 2.09 -8.13 14.40
N SER A 455 0.80 -8.43 14.58
CA SER A 455 -0.17 -7.42 14.95
C SER A 455 -0.09 -7.01 16.40
N LEU A 456 -0.07 -8.03 17.27
CA LEU A 456 0.15 -7.92 18.69
C LEU A 456 1.50 -7.24 18.93
N SER A 457 2.60 -7.70 18.32
CA SER A 457 3.94 -7.12 18.57
C SER A 457 4.11 -5.63 18.24
N ARG A 458 3.15 -4.98 17.57
CA ARG A 458 3.15 -3.53 17.30
C ARG A 458 2.12 -2.74 18.11
N ILE A 459 1.28 -3.40 18.90
CA ILE A 459 0.44 -2.72 19.89
C ILE A 459 1.34 -2.40 21.08
N GLU A 460 1.30 -1.16 21.57
CA GLU A 460 2.01 -0.78 22.79
C GLU A 460 1.31 -1.44 23.97
N PHE A 461 1.79 -2.61 24.37
CA PHE A 461 1.26 -3.33 25.52
C PHE A 461 1.93 -2.88 26.81
N ASP A 462 1.17 -2.89 27.90
CA ASP A 462 1.78 -3.22 29.18
C ASP A 462 2.19 -4.70 29.18
N ILE A 463 3.15 -5.03 30.04
CA ILE A 463 3.77 -6.36 30.10
C ILE A 463 2.74 -7.46 30.41
N ASP A 464 1.72 -7.15 31.22
CA ASP A 464 0.72 -8.12 31.67
C ASP A 464 -0.29 -8.43 30.56
N GLY A 465 -0.63 -7.44 29.74
CA GLY A 465 -1.47 -7.59 28.54
C GLY A 465 -0.84 -8.52 27.50
N MET A 466 0.46 -8.36 27.24
CA MET A 466 1.21 -9.29 26.37
C MET A 466 1.21 -10.72 26.91
N HIS A 467 1.49 -10.86 28.21
CA HIS A 467 1.62 -12.18 28.84
C HIS A 467 0.28 -12.93 28.82
N LYS A 468 -0.84 -12.26 29.14
CA LYS A 468 -2.19 -12.83 29.07
C LYS A 468 -2.59 -13.24 27.64
N ALA A 469 -2.36 -12.37 26.65
CA ALA A 469 -2.67 -12.66 25.25
C ALA A 469 -1.87 -13.87 24.74
N THR A 470 -0.60 -13.92 25.11
CA THR A 470 0.34 -14.98 24.71
C THR A 470 -0.04 -16.31 25.35
N ASN A 471 -0.31 -16.34 26.66
CA ASN A 471 -0.70 -17.57 27.36
C ASN A 471 -2.02 -18.12 26.86
N LYS A 472 -2.99 -17.24 26.57
CA LYS A 472 -4.27 -17.65 25.98
C LYS A 472 -4.09 -18.23 24.57
N LEU A 473 -3.27 -17.61 23.71
CA LEU A 473 -2.94 -18.17 22.40
C LEU A 473 -2.29 -19.55 22.55
N VAL A 474 -1.28 -19.70 23.41
CA VAL A 474 -0.60 -20.99 23.65
C VAL A 474 -1.59 -22.06 24.10
N TYR A 475 -2.48 -21.72 25.04
CA TYR A 475 -3.50 -22.63 25.53
C TYR A 475 -4.48 -23.04 24.43
N ASP A 476 -5.03 -22.08 23.68
CA ASP A 476 -5.95 -22.34 22.57
C ASP A 476 -5.27 -23.19 21.47
N PHE A 477 -3.98 -22.96 21.19
CA PHE A 477 -3.19 -23.78 20.25
C PHE A 477 -2.90 -25.18 20.74
N GLN A 478 -2.68 -25.36 22.04
CA GLN A 478 -2.52 -26.69 22.65
C GLN A 478 -3.80 -27.52 22.54
N GLN A 479 -4.97 -26.88 22.56
CA GLN A 479 -6.25 -27.54 22.31
C GLN A 479 -6.47 -27.90 20.84
N LEU A 480 -5.86 -27.15 19.90
CA LEU A 480 -5.94 -27.38 18.45
C LEU A 480 -4.86 -28.35 17.91
N SER A 481 -3.98 -28.88 18.76
CA SER A 481 -2.80 -29.68 18.35
C SER A 481 -3.12 -31.10 17.86
N SER A 482 -4.38 -31.43 17.54
CA SER A 482 -4.74 -32.65 16.81
C SER A 482 -4.44 -32.56 15.30
N TYR A 483 -4.07 -31.39 14.78
CA TYR A 483 -3.67 -31.20 13.38
C TYR A 483 -2.15 -31.20 13.19
N GLU A 484 -1.62 -32.19 12.46
CA GLU A 484 -0.18 -32.46 12.19
C GLU A 484 0.65 -31.26 11.66
N LYS A 485 0.02 -30.20 11.14
CA LYS A 485 0.69 -29.02 10.55
C LYS A 485 0.96 -27.88 11.54
N THR A 486 0.57 -28.00 12.81
CA THR A 486 0.68 -26.93 13.82
C THR A 486 2.02 -26.90 14.57
N GLY A 487 2.82 -27.96 14.51
CA GLY A 487 4.06 -28.12 15.28
C GLY A 487 5.12 -27.03 15.04
N ASP A 488 5.36 -26.65 13.78
CA ASP A 488 6.34 -25.61 13.44
C ASP A 488 5.91 -24.21 13.90
N VAL A 489 4.61 -23.93 13.86
CA VAL A 489 4.04 -22.64 14.32
C VAL A 489 4.11 -22.55 15.83
N ILE A 490 3.76 -23.62 16.54
CA ILE A 490 3.88 -23.72 18.00
C ILE A 490 5.33 -23.61 18.43
N SER A 491 6.27 -24.25 17.71
CA SER A 491 7.70 -24.14 17.98
C SER A 491 8.24 -22.71 17.75
N SER A 492 7.82 -22.06 16.65
CA SER A 492 8.16 -20.65 16.39
C SER A 492 7.56 -19.70 17.42
N MET A 493 6.32 -19.94 17.88
CA MET A 493 5.67 -19.17 18.93
C MET A 493 6.40 -19.38 20.26
N LYS A 494 6.63 -20.63 20.69
CA LYS A 494 7.41 -20.95 21.90
C LYS A 494 8.79 -20.30 21.86
N SER A 495 9.48 -20.33 20.73
CA SER A 495 10.77 -19.65 20.55
C SER A 495 10.67 -18.13 20.71
N HIS A 496 9.64 -17.49 20.13
CA HIS A 496 9.38 -16.07 20.33
C HIS A 496 9.02 -15.73 21.77
N ILE A 497 8.25 -16.59 22.44
CA ILE A 497 7.86 -16.46 23.85
C ILE A 497 9.09 -16.60 24.75
N SER A 498 9.90 -17.63 24.57
CA SER A 498 11.15 -17.81 25.31
C SER A 498 12.15 -16.67 25.06
N SER A 499 12.23 -16.16 23.82
CA SER A 499 13.03 -14.97 23.51
C SER A 499 12.48 -13.72 24.19
N PHE A 500 11.16 -13.58 24.31
CA PHE A 500 10.51 -12.48 25.00
C PHE A 500 10.71 -12.59 26.51
N ASP A 501 10.46 -13.75 27.10
CA ASP A 501 10.69 -14.05 28.53
C ASP A 501 12.16 -13.84 28.91
N ALA A 502 13.12 -14.17 28.03
CA ALA A 502 14.53 -13.87 28.25
C ALA A 502 14.85 -12.37 28.21
N VAL A 503 14.18 -11.60 27.35
CA VAL A 503 14.27 -10.13 27.32
C VAL A 503 13.61 -9.53 28.56
N MET A 504 12.48 -10.09 29.00
CA MET A 504 11.74 -9.66 30.19
C MET A 504 12.45 -9.99 31.49
N ALA A 505 13.05 -11.17 31.60
CA ALA A 505 13.90 -11.54 32.73
C ALA A 505 15.10 -10.60 32.84
N LYS A 506 15.69 -10.18 31.71
CA LYS A 506 16.74 -9.15 31.69
C LYS A 506 16.21 -7.79 32.15
N LEU A 507 15.06 -7.33 31.65
CA LEU A 507 14.47 -6.04 32.03
C LEU A 507 14.04 -6.01 33.51
N GLN A 508 13.45 -7.09 34.03
CA GLN A 508 13.09 -7.21 35.45
C GLN A 508 14.33 -7.33 36.34
N TYR A 509 15.36 -8.07 35.89
CA TYR A 509 16.66 -8.10 36.56
C TYR A 509 17.27 -6.70 36.67
N PHE A 510 17.21 -5.89 35.61
CA PHE A 510 17.66 -4.49 35.67
C PHE A 510 16.79 -3.61 36.56
N LYS A 511 15.46 -3.78 36.54
CA LYS A 511 14.52 -3.03 37.40
C LYS A 511 14.74 -3.30 38.89
N ARG A 512 15.14 -4.53 39.27
CA ARG A 512 15.42 -4.90 40.67
C ARG A 512 16.79 -4.46 41.18
N ARG A 513 17.71 -4.08 40.28
CA ARG A 513 19.11 -3.77 40.63
C ARG A 513 19.47 -2.28 40.58
N ILE A 514 18.54 -1.43 40.17
CA ILE A 514 18.69 0.02 40.17
C ILE A 514 17.81 0.54 41.30
N GLU A 515 18.42 0.99 42.39
CA GLU A 515 17.68 1.57 43.50
C GLU A 515 17.02 2.90 43.08
N PRO A 516 15.86 3.29 43.64
CA PRO A 516 15.20 4.55 43.32
C PRO A 516 16.07 5.80 43.54
N LYS A 517 17.14 5.71 44.34
CA LYS A 517 18.07 6.80 44.62
C LYS A 517 19.04 7.13 43.48
N ASP A 518 19.20 6.24 42.49
CA ASP A 518 20.07 6.48 41.32
C ASP A 518 19.36 7.24 40.18
N TRP A 519 18.11 7.68 40.38
CA TRP A 519 17.30 8.36 39.36
C TRP A 519 17.50 9.88 39.31
N GLU A 520 18.13 10.48 40.33
CA GLU A 520 18.49 11.89 40.32
C GLU A 520 19.85 12.08 39.66
N ILE A 521 19.85 12.21 38.34
CA ILE A 521 21.00 12.76 37.61
C ILE A 521 20.89 14.28 37.74
N PRO A 522 21.79 14.98 38.48
CA PRO A 522 21.79 16.43 38.47
C PRO A 522 22.16 16.89 37.08
N VAL A 523 21.19 17.46 36.36
CA VAL A 523 21.43 18.02 35.04
C VAL A 523 21.66 19.52 35.21
N GLN A 524 22.90 19.95 34.98
CA GLN A 524 23.21 21.38 34.88
C GLN A 524 23.09 21.80 33.40
N LEU A 525 22.49 22.96 33.18
CA LEU A 525 22.56 23.64 31.89
C LEU A 525 23.93 24.30 31.79
N ASP A 526 24.65 24.04 30.70
CA ASP A 526 25.74 24.94 30.34
C ASP A 526 25.15 26.25 29.78
N GLY A 527 25.97 27.30 29.71
CA GLY A 527 25.58 28.61 29.18
C GLY A 527 25.10 28.63 27.71
N THR A 528 24.98 27.47 27.06
CA THR A 528 24.43 27.30 25.71
C THR A 528 23.09 26.54 25.68
N ASN A 529 22.46 26.31 26.84
CA ASN A 529 21.20 25.59 26.99
C ASN A 529 21.25 24.13 26.47
N THR A 530 22.42 23.51 26.51
CA THR A 530 22.57 22.07 26.26
C THR A 530 22.74 21.31 27.57
N PHE A 531 22.04 20.18 27.69
CA PHE A 531 22.13 19.31 28.87
C PHE A 531 23.42 18.49 28.81
N VAL A 532 24.31 18.67 29.79
CA VAL A 532 25.55 17.89 29.90
C VAL A 532 25.44 16.91 31.07
N VAL A 533 25.58 15.61 30.78
CA VAL A 533 25.60 14.56 31.80
C VAL A 533 27.05 14.29 32.22
N PRO A 534 27.42 14.37 33.51
CA PRO A 534 28.80 14.18 33.95
C PRO A 534 29.36 12.79 33.60
N GLU A 535 30.62 12.75 33.15
CA GLU A 535 31.29 11.57 32.59
C GLU A 535 31.35 10.38 33.57
N LYS A 536 31.33 10.63 34.88
CA LYS A 536 31.26 9.59 35.92
C LYS A 536 30.03 8.67 35.84
N TYR A 537 28.95 9.13 35.18
CA TYR A 537 27.73 8.33 34.95
C TYR A 537 27.74 7.58 33.60
N LEU A 538 28.77 7.77 32.76
CA LEU A 538 28.91 7.16 31.43
C LEU A 538 29.76 5.87 31.46
N ARG A 539 29.53 4.93 32.38
CA ARG A 539 30.21 3.62 32.31
C ARG A 539 29.66 2.76 31.16
N ARG A 540 30.58 2.21 30.34
CA ARG A 540 30.36 1.47 29.06
C ARG A 540 29.30 0.36 29.08
N ARG A 541 28.93 -0.21 30.23
CA ARG A 541 27.95 -1.32 30.33
C ARG A 541 26.49 -0.92 30.12
N HIS A 542 26.14 0.37 30.13
CA HIS A 542 24.73 0.82 30.06
C HIS A 542 24.33 1.53 28.74
N MET A 543 25.29 1.77 27.83
CA MET A 543 25.07 2.52 26.58
C MET A 543 24.12 1.83 25.58
N GLY A 544 24.05 0.50 25.57
CA GLY A 544 23.11 -0.26 24.72
C GLY A 544 21.65 -0.09 25.14
N VAL A 545 21.41 0.02 26.45
CA VAL A 545 20.07 0.15 27.03
C VAL A 545 19.59 1.60 26.99
N ILE A 546 20.48 2.58 27.21
CA ILE A 546 20.17 4.01 27.06
C ILE A 546 19.79 4.34 25.61
N LYS A 547 20.44 3.74 24.60
CA LYS A 547 20.05 3.89 23.19
C LYS A 547 18.70 3.25 22.85
N ALA A 548 18.34 2.15 23.52
CA ALA A 548 17.04 1.51 23.36
C ALA A 548 15.91 2.30 24.03
N ILE A 549 16.13 2.84 25.23
CA ILE A 549 15.20 3.68 25.98
C ILE A 549 15.02 5.05 25.32
N ASN A 550 16.09 5.64 24.77
CA ASN A 550 15.99 6.94 24.06
C ASN A 550 15.22 6.82 22.73
N ARG A 551 15.17 5.66 22.09
CA ARG A 551 14.33 5.46 20.89
C ARG A 551 12.84 5.42 21.19
N SER A 552 12.44 4.90 22.35
CA SER A 552 11.04 4.86 22.79
C SER A 552 10.60 6.16 23.50
N LYS A 553 11.50 6.86 24.19
CA LYS A 553 11.17 8.12 24.90
C LYS A 553 11.21 9.38 24.04
N LEU A 554 11.88 9.39 22.87
CA LEU A 554 11.94 10.59 22.02
C LEU A 554 10.56 10.97 21.43
N VAL A 555 9.65 10.00 21.24
CA VAL A 555 8.29 10.27 20.77
C VAL A 555 7.40 10.81 21.90
N ALA A 556 7.58 10.32 23.13
CA ALA A 556 6.84 10.78 24.31
C ALA A 556 7.28 12.17 24.80
N ALA A 557 8.59 12.47 24.76
CA ALA A 557 9.15 13.74 25.20
C ALA A 557 8.71 14.93 24.34
N THR A 558 8.50 14.72 23.03
CA THR A 558 7.99 15.79 22.13
C THR A 558 6.54 16.15 22.47
N SER A 559 5.69 15.15 22.76
CA SER A 559 4.27 15.40 23.13
C SER A 559 4.11 15.98 24.54
N LEU A 560 5.00 15.62 25.48
CA LEU A 560 4.99 16.18 26.83
C LEU A 560 5.56 17.61 26.84
N GLY A 561 6.58 17.89 26.02
CA GLY A 561 7.14 19.22 25.83
C GLY A 561 6.14 20.20 25.18
N GLU A 562 5.30 19.73 24.25
CA GLU A 562 4.21 20.53 23.67
C GLU A 562 3.10 20.80 24.70
N ARG A 563 2.69 19.79 25.49
CA ARG A 563 1.68 19.95 26.56
C ARG A 563 2.13 20.82 27.73
N LEU A 564 3.43 20.85 28.04
CA LEU A 564 3.99 21.73 29.08
C LEU A 564 4.12 23.17 28.58
N ARG A 565 4.46 23.39 27.30
CA ARG A 565 4.44 24.73 26.69
C ARG A 565 3.03 25.31 26.62
N GLU A 566 2.02 24.50 26.30
CA GLU A 566 0.62 24.94 26.32
C GLU A 566 0.16 25.34 27.74
N ARG A 567 0.62 24.64 28.78
CA ARG A 567 0.31 24.98 30.18
C ARG A 567 1.05 26.22 30.68
N GLU A 568 2.29 26.46 30.27
CA GLU A 568 3.03 27.69 30.61
C GLU A 568 2.48 28.93 29.90
N VAL A 569 1.95 28.81 28.68
CA VAL A 569 1.31 29.91 27.96
C VAL A 569 -0.03 30.30 28.60
N VAL A 570 -0.77 29.33 29.15
CA VAL A 570 -2.01 29.58 29.90
C VAL A 570 -1.72 30.20 31.28
N ALA A 571 -0.60 29.87 31.92
CA ALA A 571 -0.22 30.42 33.22
C ALA A 571 0.35 31.85 33.17
N ARG A 572 0.69 32.37 31.97
CA ARG A 572 1.28 33.71 31.78
C ARG A 572 0.32 34.75 31.17
N GLN A 573 -0.98 34.47 31.08
CA GLN A 573 -1.94 35.55 30.83
C GLN A 573 -2.10 36.41 32.10
N PRO A 574 -1.78 37.71 32.06
CA PRO A 574 -2.08 38.59 33.19
C PRO A 574 -3.59 38.65 33.35
N ARG A 575 -4.06 38.44 34.59
CA ARG A 575 -5.46 38.70 34.95
C ARG A 575 -5.71 40.20 34.74
N ALA A 576 -6.56 40.53 33.78
CA ALA A 576 -7.24 41.81 33.71
C ALA A 576 -8.46 41.78 34.64
#